data_AF-A0A6P0UYY8-F1
#
_entry.id   AF-A0A6P0UYY8-F1
#
_cell.length_a   1.000
_cell.length_b   1.000
_cell.length_c   1.000
_cell.angle_alpha   90.00
_cell.angle_beta   90.00
_cell.angle_gamma   90.00
#
_symmetry.space_group_name_H-M   'P 1'
#
loop_
_entity.id
_entity.type
_entity.pdbx_description
1 polymer ?
#
loop_
_entity_poly.entity_id
_entity_poly.type
_entity_poly.pdbx_seq_one_letter_code
_entity_poly.pdbx_strand_id
1 'polypeptide(L)'
;MAISNNSIQQLLPLLRPHLKNESERQAYLILALGTNANALNLIWNEPINIFIPNMVNTLVAFGELTPGKPALCCLLEVIRQDVGEDVKVKIDKLLQQIREELNPRDNQVPQGYRKAVAQYFYVTLQRLKEQGCLNIRKDVVNADRRLNYVAQITDFELPFVVMNMRGDAFFMFSEFSAINMKTLRQFSAQCMKLARQQVTPSAVGKALYNFRMPTHLCFAIALVDRVEQKTATELQTTNPLDHTTDVLWYEVPIIYELSQQKLYFYDNPSSFWENFKGEVAWRNLRAVIQQILSGKPINS
;
A
#
# COMPACT_ATOMS: atom_id res chain seq x y z
N MET A 1 5.60 -14.83 2.15
CA MET A 1 6.70 -15.20 1.23
C MET A 1 7.86 -15.71 2.07
N ALA A 2 8.62 -16.68 1.59
CA ALA A 2 9.76 -17.24 2.29
C ALA A 2 10.89 -17.49 1.29
N ILE A 3 12.12 -17.15 1.68
CA ILE A 3 13.32 -17.56 0.94
C ILE A 3 13.72 -18.98 1.36
N SER A 4 14.45 -19.68 0.50
CA SER A 4 14.86 -21.05 0.80
C SER A 4 15.86 -21.10 1.95
N ASN A 5 15.89 -22.22 2.66
CA ASN A 5 16.88 -22.45 3.71
C ASN A 5 18.32 -22.44 3.14
N ASN A 6 18.48 -22.80 1.86
CA ASN A 6 19.75 -22.69 1.15
C ASN A 6 20.20 -21.23 1.01
N SER A 7 19.31 -20.33 0.58
CA SER A 7 19.58 -18.89 0.52
C SER A 7 19.98 -18.33 1.88
N ILE A 8 19.29 -18.72 2.97
CA ILE A 8 19.64 -18.30 4.34
C ILE A 8 21.05 -18.76 4.73
N GLN A 9 21.41 -20.00 4.41
CA GLN A 9 22.73 -20.54 4.71
C GLN A 9 23.85 -19.84 3.92
N GLN A 10 23.58 -19.40 2.69
CA GLN A 10 24.53 -18.63 1.89
C GLN A 10 24.65 -17.17 2.36
N LEU A 11 23.57 -16.58 2.87
CA LEU A 11 23.56 -15.22 3.43
C LEU A 11 24.41 -15.12 4.69
N LEU A 12 24.36 -16.12 5.57
CA LEU A 12 25.08 -16.13 6.85
C LEU A 12 26.58 -15.76 6.73
N PRO A 13 27.41 -16.47 5.95
CA PRO A 13 28.83 -16.15 5.83
C PRO A 13 29.10 -14.82 5.12
N LEU A 14 28.19 -14.36 4.25
CA LEU A 14 28.33 -13.08 3.54
C LEU A 14 28.02 -11.88 4.43
N LEU A 15 26.99 -11.99 5.28
CA LEU A 15 26.53 -10.88 6.11
C LEU A 15 27.34 -10.74 7.40
N ARG A 16 27.89 -11.85 7.92
CA ARG A 16 28.62 -11.87 9.20
C ARG A 16 29.75 -10.86 9.32
N PRO A 17 30.59 -10.61 8.30
CA PRO A 17 31.68 -9.64 8.39
C PRO A 17 31.19 -8.19 8.52
N HIS A 18 29.97 -7.88 8.09
CA HIS A 18 29.42 -6.53 8.00
C HIS A 18 28.45 -6.19 9.13
N LEU A 19 28.05 -7.16 9.95
CA LEU A 19 27.00 -7.02 10.97
C LEU A 19 27.50 -7.42 12.36
N LYS A 20 28.79 -7.17 12.67
CA LYS A 20 29.44 -7.69 13.88
C LYS A 20 28.83 -7.08 15.13
N ASN A 21 28.66 -5.76 15.13
CA ASN A 21 28.13 -5.00 16.27
C ASN A 21 26.83 -4.27 15.93
N GLU A 22 26.17 -3.75 16.95
CA GLU A 22 24.90 -3.02 16.84
C GLU A 22 25.00 -1.79 15.93
N SER A 23 26.09 -1.03 16.02
CA SER A 23 26.28 0.18 15.22
C SER A 23 26.37 -0.14 13.72
N GLU A 24 27.14 -1.16 13.35
CA GLU A 24 27.23 -1.65 11.97
C GLU A 24 25.88 -2.15 11.46
N ARG A 25 25.15 -2.94 12.28
CA ARG A 25 23.82 -3.46 11.92
C ARG A 25 22.85 -2.34 11.59
N GLN A 26 22.79 -1.31 12.43
CA GLN A 26 21.93 -0.15 12.23
C GLN A 26 22.38 0.65 11.00
N ALA A 27 23.68 0.90 10.84
CA ALA A 27 24.21 1.68 9.72
C ALA A 27 23.82 1.06 8.37
N TYR A 28 24.06 -0.24 8.17
CA TYR A 28 23.71 -0.91 6.91
C TYR A 28 22.21 -0.94 6.64
N LEU A 29 21.38 -1.16 7.67
CA LEU A 29 19.92 -1.16 7.49
C LEU A 29 19.36 0.24 7.23
N ILE A 30 19.91 1.29 7.85
CA ILE A 30 19.56 2.68 7.56
C ILE A 30 19.95 3.04 6.13
N LEU A 31 21.15 2.64 5.68
CA LEU A 31 21.58 2.87 4.29
C LEU A 31 20.67 2.13 3.30
N ALA A 32 20.27 0.90 3.62
CA ALA A 32 19.47 0.08 2.73
C ALA A 32 17.99 0.50 2.66
N LEU A 33 17.41 0.94 3.77
CA LEU A 33 15.96 1.13 3.92
C LEU A 33 15.57 2.59 4.19
N GLY A 34 16.53 3.48 4.43
CA GLY A 34 16.31 4.85 4.84
C GLY A 34 15.55 4.94 6.18
N THR A 35 14.57 5.83 6.23
CA THR A 35 13.71 6.02 7.41
C THR A 35 12.86 4.79 7.76
N ASN A 36 12.70 3.83 6.84
CA ASN A 36 11.96 2.60 7.08
C ASN A 36 12.70 1.61 7.99
N ALA A 37 14.01 1.79 8.21
CA ALA A 37 14.79 0.92 9.10
C ALA A 37 14.24 0.89 10.54
N ASN A 38 13.75 2.02 11.04
CA ASN A 38 13.15 2.15 12.38
C ASN A 38 11.83 1.37 12.51
N ALA A 39 11.21 0.97 11.41
CA ALA A 39 9.98 0.20 11.41
C ALA A 39 10.22 -1.31 11.56
N LEU A 40 11.49 -1.75 11.61
CA LEU A 40 11.87 -3.13 11.86
C LEU A 40 12.02 -3.34 13.37
N ASN A 41 11.20 -4.23 13.94
CA ASN A 41 11.25 -4.56 15.37
C ASN A 41 12.38 -5.57 15.67
N LEU A 42 13.62 -5.17 15.41
CA LEU A 42 14.81 -6.00 15.58
C LEU A 42 15.44 -5.79 16.96
N ILE A 43 15.95 -6.88 17.52
CA ILE A 43 16.71 -6.86 18.77
C ILE A 43 18.20 -6.75 18.42
N TRP A 44 18.74 -5.54 18.53
CA TRP A 44 20.06 -5.19 17.99
C TRP A 44 21.24 -5.83 18.70
N ASN A 45 21.08 -6.23 19.96
CA ASN A 45 22.15 -6.78 20.80
C ASN A 45 22.19 -8.33 20.80
N GLU A 46 21.44 -9.00 19.93
CA GLU A 46 21.46 -10.45 19.82
C GLU A 46 22.82 -10.99 19.30
N PRO A 47 23.19 -12.22 19.68
CA PRO A 47 24.30 -12.93 19.05
C PRO A 47 24.14 -12.96 17.52
N ILE A 48 25.23 -12.74 16.77
CA ILE A 48 25.17 -12.58 15.31
C ILE A 48 24.50 -13.74 14.57
N ASN A 49 24.65 -14.97 15.08
CA ASN A 49 24.07 -16.17 14.49
C ASN A 49 22.55 -16.25 14.68
N ILE A 50 22.00 -15.49 15.63
CA ILE A 50 20.57 -15.36 15.90
C ILE A 50 20.03 -14.13 15.17
N PHE A 51 20.78 -13.02 15.25
CA PHE A 51 20.43 -11.76 14.62
C PHE A 51 20.24 -11.89 13.10
N ILE A 52 21.18 -12.50 12.38
CA ILE A 52 21.13 -12.56 10.91
C ILE A 52 19.86 -13.28 10.41
N PRO A 53 19.53 -14.52 10.85
CA PRO A 53 18.28 -15.16 10.46
C PRO A 53 17.03 -14.34 10.82
N ASN A 54 16.99 -13.75 12.02
CA ASN A 54 15.86 -12.93 12.47
C ASN A 54 15.68 -11.69 11.58
N MET A 55 16.78 -10.99 11.29
CA MET A 55 16.80 -9.82 10.40
C MET A 55 16.34 -10.20 9.00
N VAL A 56 16.89 -11.28 8.42
CA VAL A 56 16.52 -11.75 7.08
C VAL A 56 15.03 -12.09 7.00
N ASN A 57 14.49 -12.84 7.97
CA ASN A 57 13.06 -13.15 8.03
C ASN A 57 12.21 -11.88 8.16
N THR A 58 12.66 -10.91 8.96
CA THR A 58 11.98 -9.63 9.11
C THR A 58 11.97 -8.84 7.82
N LEU A 59 13.08 -8.81 7.07
CA LEU A 59 13.17 -8.13 5.77
C LEU A 59 12.31 -8.82 4.71
N VAL A 60 12.26 -10.15 4.70
CA VAL A 60 11.37 -10.92 3.81
C VAL A 60 9.90 -10.65 4.14
N ALA A 61 9.55 -10.60 5.42
CA ALA A 61 8.19 -10.28 5.87
C ALA A 61 7.82 -8.80 5.62
N PHE A 62 8.82 -7.91 5.66
CA PHE A 62 8.66 -6.50 5.29
C PHE A 62 8.30 -6.36 3.80
N GLY A 63 8.81 -7.25 2.96
CA GLY A 63 8.48 -7.32 1.54
C GLY A 63 9.28 -6.30 0.72
N GLU A 64 8.59 -5.56 -0.14
CA GLU A 64 9.21 -4.61 -1.05
C GLU A 64 9.20 -3.18 -0.50
N LEU A 65 10.32 -2.47 -0.63
CA LEU A 65 10.38 -1.03 -0.37
C LEU A 65 9.67 -0.25 -1.47
N THR A 66 9.89 -0.68 -2.72
CA THR A 66 9.27 -0.17 -3.94
C THR A 66 8.93 -1.35 -4.83
N PRO A 67 7.93 -1.26 -5.73
CA PRO A 67 7.62 -2.33 -6.66
C PRO A 67 8.89 -2.89 -7.34
N GLY A 68 9.15 -4.19 -7.18
CA GLY A 68 10.32 -4.88 -7.74
C GLY A 68 11.64 -4.68 -6.97
N LYS A 69 11.63 -4.03 -5.79
CA LYS A 69 12.80 -3.91 -4.89
C LYS A 69 12.49 -4.51 -3.51
N PRO A 70 12.70 -5.82 -3.34
CA PRO A 70 12.62 -6.47 -2.03
C PRO A 70 13.62 -5.86 -1.04
N ALA A 71 13.19 -5.61 0.21
CA ALA A 71 14.02 -4.98 1.24
C ALA A 71 15.32 -5.76 1.51
N LEU A 72 15.26 -7.09 1.46
CA LEU A 72 16.44 -7.95 1.57
C LEU A 72 17.43 -7.72 0.43
N CYS A 73 16.95 -7.49 -0.79
CA CYS A 73 17.82 -7.19 -1.94
C CYS A 73 18.51 -5.84 -1.77
N CYS A 74 17.81 -4.82 -1.25
CA CYS A 74 18.41 -3.51 -0.99
C CYS A 74 19.55 -3.60 0.03
N LEU A 75 19.42 -4.41 1.09
CA LEU A 75 20.52 -4.63 2.04
C LEU A 75 21.75 -5.24 1.36
N LEU A 76 21.54 -6.25 0.52
CA LEU A 76 22.63 -6.91 -0.21
C LEU A 76 23.29 -5.98 -1.22
N GLU A 77 22.52 -5.11 -1.87
CA GLU A 77 23.04 -4.09 -2.79
C GLU A 77 23.93 -3.06 -2.08
N VAL A 78 23.60 -2.66 -0.85
CA VAL A 78 24.47 -1.80 -0.03
C VAL A 78 25.75 -2.54 0.32
N ILE A 79 25.66 -3.74 0.87
CA ILE A 79 26.85 -4.53 1.26
C ILE A 79 27.75 -4.81 0.05
N ARG A 80 27.17 -5.02 -1.14
CA ARG A 80 27.91 -5.19 -2.40
C ARG A 80 28.85 -4.02 -2.72
N GLN A 81 28.54 -2.81 -2.27
CA GLN A 81 29.38 -1.63 -2.52
C GLN A 81 30.69 -1.69 -1.73
N ASP A 82 30.71 -2.39 -0.61
CA ASP A 82 31.81 -2.40 0.36
C ASP A 82 32.68 -3.68 0.31
N VAL A 83 32.52 -4.53 -0.71
CA VAL A 83 33.25 -5.80 -0.85
C VAL A 83 34.11 -5.87 -2.11
N GLY A 84 35.09 -6.79 -2.11
CA GLY A 84 35.92 -7.11 -3.27
C GLY A 84 35.12 -7.76 -4.40
N GLU A 85 35.67 -7.69 -5.63
CA GLU A 85 35.01 -8.20 -6.84
C GLU A 85 34.62 -9.68 -6.76
N ASP A 86 35.43 -10.50 -6.09
CA ASP A 86 35.15 -11.93 -5.87
C ASP A 86 33.87 -12.16 -5.04
N VAL A 87 33.62 -11.31 -4.05
CA VAL A 87 32.42 -11.35 -3.22
C VAL A 87 31.24 -10.71 -3.93
N LYS A 88 31.46 -9.65 -4.74
CA LYS A 88 30.39 -9.04 -5.56
C LYS A 88 29.73 -10.06 -6.48
N VAL A 89 30.50 -10.91 -7.16
CA VAL A 89 29.94 -11.97 -8.02
C VAL A 89 29.06 -12.95 -7.23
N LYS A 90 29.46 -13.29 -6.00
CA LYS A 90 28.65 -14.16 -5.12
C LYS A 90 27.37 -13.47 -4.70
N ILE A 91 27.45 -12.19 -4.32
CA ILE A 91 26.27 -11.39 -3.97
C ILE A 91 25.34 -11.25 -5.19
N ASP A 92 25.86 -11.02 -6.39
CA ASP A 92 25.06 -10.88 -7.61
C ASP A 92 24.29 -12.16 -7.93
N LYS A 93 24.95 -13.32 -7.81
CA LYS A 93 24.30 -14.63 -7.96
C LYS A 93 23.22 -14.86 -6.91
N LEU A 94 23.49 -14.51 -5.66
CA LEU A 94 22.55 -14.68 -4.56
C LEU A 94 21.36 -13.71 -4.66
N LEU A 95 21.60 -12.47 -5.10
CA LEU A 95 20.56 -11.48 -5.42
C LEU A 95 19.62 -12.03 -6.49
N GLN A 96 20.17 -12.62 -7.56
CA GLN A 96 19.35 -13.25 -8.59
C GLN A 96 18.49 -14.38 -8.02
N GLN A 97 19.09 -15.30 -7.25
CA GLN A 97 18.36 -16.41 -6.63
C GLN A 97 17.27 -15.94 -5.68
N ILE A 98 17.57 -14.98 -4.80
CA ILE A 98 16.60 -14.41 -3.86
C ILE A 98 15.48 -13.69 -4.60
N ARG A 99 15.79 -12.95 -5.68
CA ARG A 99 14.75 -12.32 -6.51
C ARG A 99 13.87 -13.37 -7.17
N GLU A 100 14.42 -14.50 -7.63
CA GLU A 100 13.63 -15.61 -8.19
C GLU A 100 12.79 -16.33 -7.12
N GLU A 101 13.25 -16.39 -5.87
CA GLU A 101 12.51 -16.97 -4.74
C GLU A 101 11.42 -16.02 -4.20
N LEU A 102 11.70 -14.71 -4.19
CA LEU A 102 10.80 -13.67 -3.66
C LEU A 102 9.84 -13.13 -4.71
N ASN A 103 10.18 -13.18 -6.00
CA ASN A 103 9.20 -13.07 -7.06
C ASN A 103 8.56 -14.44 -7.23
N PRO A 104 7.27 -14.62 -6.88
CA PRO A 104 6.54 -15.77 -7.33
C PRO A 104 6.34 -15.60 -8.84
N ARG A 105 7.36 -15.93 -9.64
CA ARG A 105 7.34 -16.07 -11.09
C ARG A 105 6.58 -14.96 -11.83
N ASP A 106 7.33 -14.04 -12.44
CA ASP A 106 6.90 -13.36 -13.68
C ASP A 106 6.49 -14.34 -14.80
N ASN A 107 6.80 -15.64 -14.65
CA ASN A 107 6.37 -16.71 -15.55
C ASN A 107 5.00 -17.34 -15.19
N GLN A 108 4.35 -16.91 -14.12
CA GLN A 108 2.99 -17.33 -13.76
C GLN A 108 2.23 -16.21 -13.05
N VAL A 109 2.25 -14.97 -13.55
CA VAL A 109 1.01 -14.19 -13.43
C VAL A 109 0.02 -14.97 -14.28
N PRO A 110 -0.97 -15.69 -13.70
CA PRO A 110 -1.89 -16.47 -14.52
C PRO A 110 -2.46 -15.49 -15.54
N GLN A 111 -2.58 -15.88 -16.81
CA GLN A 111 -3.17 -15.00 -17.82
C GLN A 111 -4.53 -14.45 -17.33
N GLY A 112 -5.22 -15.23 -16.49
CA GLY A 112 -6.40 -14.83 -15.73
C GLY A 112 -6.21 -13.61 -14.81
N TYR A 113 -5.09 -13.45 -14.11
CA TYR A 113 -4.80 -12.28 -13.26
C TYR A 113 -4.64 -11.01 -14.10
N ARG A 114 -3.80 -11.00 -15.14
CA ARG A 114 -3.63 -9.82 -16.00
C ARG A 114 -4.96 -9.43 -16.64
N LYS A 115 -5.74 -10.43 -17.07
CA LYS A 115 -7.09 -10.23 -17.60
C LYS A 115 -8.04 -9.67 -16.54
N ALA A 116 -7.98 -10.15 -15.30
CA ALA A 116 -8.81 -9.67 -14.19
C ALA A 116 -8.48 -8.22 -13.83
N VAL A 117 -7.20 -7.85 -13.75
CA VAL A 117 -6.75 -6.47 -13.53
C VAL A 117 -7.21 -5.55 -14.66
N ALA A 118 -6.99 -5.96 -15.92
CA ALA A 118 -7.43 -5.20 -17.08
C ALA A 118 -8.95 -5.01 -17.09
N GLN A 119 -9.72 -6.07 -16.78
CA GLN A 119 -11.17 -6.02 -16.67
C GLN A 119 -11.63 -5.09 -15.55
N TYR A 120 -11.00 -5.18 -14.38
CA TYR A 120 -11.29 -4.30 -13.26
C TYR A 120 -11.10 -2.83 -13.64
N PHE A 121 -9.92 -2.48 -14.18
CA PHE A 121 -9.66 -1.11 -14.59
C PHE A 121 -10.57 -0.65 -15.73
N TYR A 122 -10.89 -1.52 -16.69
CA TYR A 122 -11.85 -1.19 -17.74
C TYR A 122 -13.19 -0.74 -17.16
N VAL A 123 -13.76 -1.51 -16.24
CA VAL A 123 -15.05 -1.20 -15.61
C VAL A 123 -14.95 0.02 -14.70
N THR A 124 -13.99 0.03 -13.78
CA THR A 124 -13.87 1.08 -12.75
C THR A 124 -13.54 2.44 -13.35
N LEU A 125 -12.66 2.51 -14.35
CA LEU A 125 -12.33 3.79 -15.00
C LEU A 125 -13.51 4.33 -15.83
N GLN A 126 -14.35 3.47 -16.42
CA GLN A 126 -15.59 3.91 -17.09
C GLN A 126 -16.57 4.49 -16.07
N ARG A 127 -16.81 3.81 -14.95
CA ARG A 127 -17.66 4.33 -13.87
C ARG A 127 -17.16 5.65 -13.31
N LEU A 128 -15.84 5.80 -13.12
CA LEU A 128 -15.26 7.07 -12.69
C LEU A 128 -15.58 8.19 -13.69
N LYS A 129 -15.47 7.94 -15.00
CA LYS A 129 -15.83 8.91 -16.03
C LYS A 129 -17.32 9.25 -16.00
N GLU A 130 -18.20 8.25 -15.82
CA GLU A 130 -19.65 8.45 -15.66
C GLU A 130 -19.99 9.30 -14.43
N GLN A 131 -19.18 9.21 -13.36
CA GLN A 131 -19.28 10.06 -12.17
C GLN A 131 -18.60 11.44 -12.35
N GLY A 132 -18.20 11.81 -13.56
CA GLY A 132 -17.61 13.13 -13.87
C GLY A 132 -16.10 13.22 -13.65
N CYS A 133 -15.39 12.09 -13.52
CA CYS A 133 -13.92 12.11 -13.43
C CYS A 133 -13.30 12.43 -14.80
N LEU A 134 -12.86 13.67 -14.97
CA LEU A 134 -12.17 14.13 -16.19
C LEU A 134 -10.65 14.00 -16.12
N ASN A 135 -10.08 13.95 -14.90
CA ASN A 135 -8.64 13.88 -14.68
C ASN A 135 -8.23 12.47 -14.23
N ILE A 136 -7.91 11.61 -15.21
CA ILE A 136 -7.37 10.26 -14.96
C ILE A 136 -5.96 10.21 -15.54
N ARG A 137 -4.97 9.99 -14.68
CA ARG A 137 -3.56 9.83 -15.05
C ARG A 137 -3.13 8.39 -14.80
N LYS A 138 -2.35 7.84 -15.72
CA LYS A 138 -1.79 6.49 -15.65
C LYS A 138 -0.33 6.55 -15.25
N ASP A 139 0.16 5.51 -14.57
CA ASP A 139 1.59 5.31 -14.28
C ASP A 139 2.24 6.47 -13.52
N VAL A 140 1.53 7.01 -12.52
CA VAL A 140 2.00 8.14 -11.73
C VAL A 140 3.03 7.67 -10.72
N VAL A 141 4.23 8.24 -10.76
CA VAL A 141 5.29 7.99 -9.77
C VAL A 141 5.19 9.04 -8.66
N ASN A 142 5.08 8.60 -7.41
CA ASN A 142 5.10 9.48 -6.25
C ASN A 142 6.04 8.92 -5.17
N ALA A 143 7.04 9.73 -4.81
CA ALA A 143 8.20 9.28 -4.03
C ALA A 143 8.77 7.99 -4.63
N ASP A 144 8.59 6.86 -3.93
CA ASP A 144 9.17 5.57 -4.25
C ASP A 144 8.12 4.55 -4.73
N ARG A 145 6.86 4.96 -4.97
CA ARG A 145 5.78 4.06 -5.40
C ARG A 145 5.18 4.50 -6.73
N ARG A 146 4.95 3.52 -7.60
CA ARG A 146 4.21 3.69 -8.86
C ARG A 146 2.74 3.39 -8.61
N LEU A 147 1.88 4.37 -8.88
CA LEU A 147 0.44 4.20 -8.91
C LEU A 147 0.03 3.84 -10.34
N ASN A 148 -0.77 2.77 -10.48
CA ASN A 148 -1.31 2.37 -11.78
C ASN A 148 -2.17 3.48 -12.38
N TYR A 149 -3.06 4.04 -11.55
CA TYR A 149 -3.94 5.14 -11.93
C TYR A 149 -4.13 6.11 -10.76
N VAL A 150 -4.26 7.39 -11.09
CA VAL A 150 -4.72 8.46 -10.19
C VAL A 150 -5.85 9.18 -10.89
N ALA A 151 -7.04 9.09 -10.32
CA ALA A 151 -8.25 9.72 -10.81
C ALA A 151 -8.72 10.79 -9.81
N GLN A 152 -9.16 11.94 -10.30
CA GLN A 152 -9.65 13.05 -9.47
C GLN A 152 -11.03 13.49 -9.98
N ILE A 153 -11.99 13.54 -9.06
CA ILE A 153 -13.27 14.22 -9.27
C ILE A 153 -13.21 15.50 -8.45
N THR A 154 -13.11 16.63 -9.13
CA THR A 154 -13.22 17.93 -8.47
C THR A 154 -14.65 18.16 -8.05
N ASP A 155 -14.85 18.85 -6.93
CA ASP A 155 -16.18 19.30 -6.52
C ASP A 155 -17.18 18.16 -6.25
N PHE A 156 -16.65 17.00 -5.86
CA PHE A 156 -17.38 15.81 -5.47
C PHE A 156 -18.31 16.11 -4.28
N GLU A 157 -19.57 15.73 -4.42
CA GLU A 157 -20.60 15.91 -3.39
C GLU A 157 -20.94 14.57 -2.73
N LEU A 158 -20.87 14.53 -1.40
CA LEU A 158 -21.38 13.42 -0.61
C LEU A 158 -22.49 13.93 0.33
N PRO A 159 -23.71 13.37 0.26
CA PRO A 159 -24.74 13.69 1.24
C PRO A 159 -24.27 13.39 2.67
N PHE A 160 -24.53 14.28 3.63
CA PHE A 160 -24.14 14.08 5.03
C PHE A 160 -25.20 14.62 6.01
N VAL A 161 -26.18 13.78 6.36
CA VAL A 161 -27.35 14.14 7.19
C VAL A 161 -28.08 15.38 6.68
N VAL A 162 -27.78 16.55 7.26
CA VAL A 162 -28.43 17.85 6.99
C VAL A 162 -27.58 18.77 6.11
N MET A 163 -26.32 18.43 5.82
CA MET A 163 -25.43 19.20 4.96
C MET A 163 -24.72 18.29 3.95
N ASN A 164 -24.45 18.77 2.75
CA ASN A 164 -23.60 18.01 1.82
C ASN A 164 -22.13 18.33 2.11
N MET A 165 -21.29 17.30 2.15
CA MET A 165 -19.85 17.43 2.05
C MET A 165 -19.49 17.72 0.60
N ARG A 166 -18.60 18.69 0.37
CA ARG A 166 -18.16 19.08 -0.98
C ARG A 166 -16.66 19.28 -1.00
N GLY A 167 -15.98 18.68 -1.97
CA GLY A 167 -14.54 18.87 -2.18
C GLY A 167 -13.99 17.93 -3.24
N ASP A 168 -12.66 17.82 -3.31
CA ASP A 168 -12.02 16.94 -4.28
C ASP A 168 -12.00 15.49 -3.77
N ALA A 169 -12.39 14.54 -4.62
CA ALA A 169 -12.25 13.11 -4.37
C ALA A 169 -11.15 12.51 -5.26
N PHE A 170 -10.18 11.85 -4.65
CA PHE A 170 -9.06 11.20 -5.31
C PHE A 170 -9.19 9.68 -5.22
N PHE A 171 -9.01 8.98 -6.33
CA PHE A 171 -8.98 7.52 -6.41
C PHE A 171 -7.61 7.09 -6.91
N MET A 172 -6.83 6.44 -6.05
CA MET A 172 -5.44 6.08 -6.31
C MET A 172 -5.26 4.57 -6.25
N PHE A 173 -4.83 3.99 -7.37
CA PHE A 173 -4.78 2.55 -7.56
C PHE A 173 -3.34 2.06 -7.60
N SER A 174 -3.05 0.98 -6.87
CA SER A 174 -1.78 0.27 -6.96
C SER A 174 -1.99 -1.24 -6.86
N GLU A 175 -1.29 -2.01 -7.70
CA GLU A 175 -1.20 -3.46 -7.61
C GLU A 175 -0.20 -3.88 -6.53
N PHE A 176 -0.50 -4.99 -5.84
CA PHE A 176 0.32 -5.59 -4.80
C PHE A 176 0.36 -7.11 -4.97
N SER A 177 1.53 -7.70 -4.74
CA SER A 177 1.70 -9.16 -4.72
C SER A 177 1.08 -9.80 -3.46
N ALA A 178 1.13 -9.08 -2.34
CA ALA A 178 0.45 -9.39 -1.09
C ALA A 178 0.24 -8.10 -0.29
N ILE A 179 -0.73 -8.09 0.63
CA ILE A 179 -0.98 -6.92 1.48
C ILE A 179 -1.34 -7.31 2.91
N ASN A 180 -0.82 -6.52 3.85
CA ASN A 180 -1.20 -6.54 5.27
C ASN A 180 -1.58 -5.12 5.72
N MET A 181 -2.09 -4.98 6.95
CA MET A 181 -2.57 -3.68 7.45
C MET A 181 -1.47 -2.63 7.60
N LYS A 182 -0.22 -3.01 7.91
CA LYS A 182 0.90 -2.06 7.98
C LYS A 182 1.18 -1.48 6.59
N THR A 183 1.30 -2.33 5.58
CA THR A 183 1.54 -1.93 4.19
C THR A 183 0.38 -1.09 3.64
N LEU A 184 -0.87 -1.47 3.94
CA LEU A 184 -2.05 -0.72 3.52
C LEU A 184 -2.10 0.67 4.14
N ARG A 185 -1.83 0.81 5.45
CA ARG A 185 -1.77 2.11 6.13
C ARG A 185 -0.68 3.00 5.55
N GLN A 186 0.51 2.45 5.31
CA GLN A 186 1.61 3.19 4.67
C GLN A 186 1.24 3.66 3.26
N PHE A 187 0.64 2.78 2.46
CA PHE A 187 0.17 3.10 1.12
C PHE A 187 -0.87 4.23 1.16
N SER A 188 -1.86 4.10 2.03
CA SER A 188 -2.95 5.06 2.16
C SER A 188 -2.46 6.43 2.63
N ALA A 189 -1.54 6.49 3.60
CA ALA A 189 -0.88 7.73 4.02
C ALA A 189 -0.06 8.39 2.89
N GLN A 190 0.60 7.60 2.03
CA GLN A 190 1.31 8.13 0.85
C GLN A 190 0.33 8.74 -0.17
N CYS A 191 -0.80 8.07 -0.41
CA CYS A 191 -1.87 8.58 -1.27
C CYS A 191 -2.45 9.90 -0.71
N MET A 192 -2.69 9.97 0.60
CA MET A 192 -3.14 11.20 1.27
C MET A 192 -2.17 12.37 1.07
N LYS A 193 -0.87 12.13 1.23
CA LYS A 193 0.17 13.15 1.00
C LYS A 193 0.13 13.67 -0.44
N LEU A 194 -0.05 12.78 -1.42
CA LEU A 194 -0.17 13.15 -2.82
C LEU A 194 -1.44 13.96 -3.10
N ALA A 195 -2.58 13.51 -2.56
CA ALA A 195 -3.87 14.16 -2.73
C ALA A 195 -3.82 15.61 -2.24
N ARG A 196 -3.23 15.84 -1.06
CA ARG A 196 -3.05 17.18 -0.46
C ARG A 196 -2.26 18.15 -1.34
N GLN A 197 -1.27 17.64 -2.09
CA GLN A 197 -0.48 18.45 -3.01
C GLN A 197 -1.23 18.81 -4.30
N GLN A 198 -2.34 18.12 -4.58
CA GLN A 198 -3.09 18.21 -5.83
C GLN A 198 -4.48 18.80 -5.68
N VAL A 199 -4.87 19.23 -4.47
CA VAL A 199 -6.16 19.87 -4.24
C VAL A 199 -6.27 21.16 -5.01
N THR A 200 -7.43 21.35 -5.62
CA THR A 200 -7.77 22.58 -6.31
C THR A 200 -8.03 23.70 -5.29
N PRO A 201 -7.22 24.80 -5.27
CA PRO A 201 -7.36 25.86 -4.26
C PRO A 201 -8.73 26.55 -4.25
N SER A 202 -9.43 26.56 -5.39
CA SER A 202 -10.78 27.15 -5.51
C SER A 202 -11.89 26.36 -4.82
N ALA A 203 -11.66 25.09 -4.45
CA ALA A 203 -12.66 24.24 -3.82
C ALA A 203 -12.99 24.71 -2.38
N VAL A 204 -11.99 25.16 -1.63
CA VAL A 204 -12.14 25.59 -0.22
C VAL A 204 -12.96 26.88 -0.13
N GLY A 205 -12.72 27.85 -1.03
CA GLY A 205 -13.47 29.11 -1.07
C GLY A 205 -14.93 28.95 -1.48
N LYS A 206 -15.22 28.04 -2.42
CA LYS A 206 -16.60 27.75 -2.89
C LYS A 206 -17.44 26.97 -1.87
N ALA A 207 -16.81 26.10 -1.08
CA ALA A 207 -17.50 25.32 -0.05
C ALA A 207 -17.98 26.19 1.13
N LEU A 208 -17.11 27.10 1.61
CA LEU A 208 -17.43 28.04 2.69
C LEU A 208 -18.57 29.00 2.32
N TYR A 209 -18.60 29.46 1.06
CA TYR A 209 -19.64 30.38 0.57
C TYR A 209 -21.03 29.74 0.49
N ASN A 210 -21.11 28.41 0.34
CA ASN A 210 -22.37 27.69 0.11
C ASN A 210 -22.89 26.94 1.35
N PHE A 211 -22.41 27.24 2.55
CA PHE A 211 -22.76 26.51 3.79
C PHE A 211 -22.58 24.99 3.69
N ARG A 212 -21.53 24.54 2.98
CA ARG A 212 -21.18 23.12 2.87
C ARG A 212 -19.90 22.86 3.64
N MET A 213 -19.78 21.67 4.22
CA MET A 213 -18.54 21.26 4.88
C MET A 213 -17.49 20.98 3.81
N PRO A 214 -16.38 21.74 3.75
CA PRO A 214 -15.29 21.44 2.84
C PRO A 214 -14.68 20.10 3.25
N THR A 215 -14.71 19.13 2.35
CA THR A 215 -14.23 17.79 2.67
C THR A 215 -13.61 17.15 1.45
N HIS A 216 -12.35 16.77 1.58
CA HIS A 216 -11.60 16.05 0.58
C HIS A 216 -11.54 14.57 0.92
N LEU A 217 -11.63 13.72 -0.10
CA LEU A 217 -11.64 12.27 0.05
C LEU A 217 -10.45 11.69 -0.69
N CYS A 218 -9.74 10.76 -0.05
CA CYS A 218 -8.70 9.97 -0.70
C CYS A 218 -9.01 8.49 -0.56
N PHE A 219 -9.47 7.89 -1.65
CA PHE A 219 -9.62 6.46 -1.80
C PHE A 219 -8.26 5.87 -2.21
N ALA A 220 -7.64 5.11 -1.31
CA ALA A 220 -6.41 4.39 -1.58
C ALA A 220 -6.74 2.92 -1.85
N ILE A 221 -6.71 2.53 -3.13
CA ILE A 221 -7.17 1.22 -3.60
C ILE A 221 -5.97 0.32 -3.90
N ALA A 222 -5.80 -0.72 -3.09
CA ALA A 222 -4.84 -1.79 -3.31
C ALA A 222 -5.49 -2.95 -4.05
N LEU A 223 -4.94 -3.35 -5.19
CA LEU A 223 -5.37 -4.54 -5.92
C LEU A 223 -4.46 -5.72 -5.57
N VAL A 224 -5.05 -6.83 -5.13
CA VAL A 224 -4.34 -8.07 -4.80
C VAL A 224 -5.06 -9.27 -5.39
N ASP A 225 -4.34 -10.35 -5.68
CA ASP A 225 -4.97 -11.60 -6.12
C ASP A 225 -5.84 -12.20 -5.01
N ARG A 226 -5.26 -12.34 -3.82
CA ARG A 226 -5.89 -12.88 -2.61
C ARG A 226 -5.53 -12.02 -1.40
N VAL A 227 -6.49 -11.85 -0.50
CA VAL A 227 -6.27 -11.19 0.79
C VAL A 227 -6.26 -12.22 1.91
N GLU A 228 -5.37 -12.07 2.88
CA GLU A 228 -5.40 -12.89 4.09
C GLU A 228 -6.62 -12.55 4.93
N GLN A 229 -7.31 -13.57 5.46
CA GLN A 229 -8.52 -13.38 6.26
C GLN A 229 -8.31 -12.43 7.45
N LYS A 230 -7.14 -12.50 8.10
CA LYS A 230 -6.78 -11.60 9.20
C LYS A 230 -6.79 -10.14 8.75
N THR A 231 -6.12 -9.84 7.63
CA THR A 231 -6.06 -8.48 7.05
C THR A 231 -7.45 -8.00 6.63
N ALA A 232 -8.25 -8.86 6.00
CA ALA A 232 -9.62 -8.54 5.61
C ALA A 232 -10.49 -8.17 6.82
N THR A 233 -10.48 -9.01 7.87
CA THR A 233 -11.24 -8.76 9.10
C THR A 233 -10.77 -7.46 9.77
N GLU A 234 -9.46 -7.26 9.91
CA GLU A 234 -8.92 -6.05 10.55
C GLU A 234 -9.27 -4.77 9.78
N LEU A 235 -9.24 -4.80 8.43
CA LEU A 235 -9.67 -3.68 7.60
C LEU A 235 -11.18 -3.38 7.75
N GLN A 236 -12.00 -4.43 7.86
CA GLN A 236 -13.45 -4.28 7.97
C GLN A 236 -13.89 -3.73 9.33
N THR A 237 -13.10 -3.93 10.38
CA THR A 237 -13.44 -3.55 11.76
C THR A 237 -12.70 -2.32 12.28
N THR A 238 -11.56 -1.96 11.71
CA THR A 238 -10.77 -0.80 12.16
C THR A 238 -11.27 0.47 11.48
N ASN A 239 -11.84 1.40 12.25
CA ASN A 239 -12.26 2.69 11.72
C ASN A 239 -11.05 3.55 11.29
N PRO A 240 -10.93 3.91 10.01
CA PRO A 240 -9.81 4.72 9.50
C PRO A 240 -9.73 6.12 10.13
N LEU A 241 -10.86 6.63 10.64
CA LEU A 241 -10.98 7.98 11.20
C LEU A 241 -10.44 8.11 12.62
N ASP A 242 -10.22 6.99 13.33
CA ASP A 242 -9.70 7.03 14.70
C ASP A 242 -8.20 7.38 14.75
N HIS A 243 -7.53 7.40 13.60
CA HIS A 243 -6.09 7.63 13.48
C HIS A 243 -5.72 8.96 12.81
N THR A 244 -6.70 9.74 12.32
CA THR A 244 -6.46 10.98 11.55
C THR A 244 -7.32 12.14 12.10
N THR A 245 -6.67 13.19 12.61
CA THR A 245 -7.31 14.35 13.26
C THR A 245 -7.72 15.48 12.30
N ASP A 246 -7.61 15.26 10.99
CA ASP A 246 -7.88 16.29 9.98
C ASP A 246 -9.35 16.24 9.53
N VAL A 247 -10.17 17.10 10.13
CA VAL A 247 -11.63 17.16 9.91
C VAL A 247 -12.00 17.45 8.44
N LEU A 248 -11.07 17.97 7.65
CA LEU A 248 -11.29 18.32 6.23
C LEU A 248 -10.88 17.22 5.26
N TRP A 249 -10.29 16.13 5.76
CA TRP A 249 -9.64 15.10 4.96
C TRP A 249 -9.98 13.70 5.45
N TYR A 250 -10.59 12.92 4.57
CA TYR A 250 -10.98 11.55 4.87
C TYR A 250 -10.12 10.58 4.08
N GLU A 251 -9.38 9.77 4.83
CA GLU A 251 -8.57 8.67 4.30
C GLU A 251 -9.43 7.40 4.22
N VAL A 252 -9.52 6.81 3.03
CA VAL A 252 -10.37 5.65 2.76
C VAL A 252 -9.52 4.51 2.18
N PRO A 253 -8.92 3.67 3.05
CA PRO A 253 -8.15 2.50 2.61
C PRO A 253 -9.06 1.38 2.11
N ILE A 254 -8.74 0.82 0.95
CA ILE A 254 -9.56 -0.19 0.28
C ILE A 254 -8.65 -1.29 -0.28
N ILE A 255 -9.07 -2.55 -0.15
CA ILE A 255 -8.48 -3.68 -0.86
C ILE A 255 -9.51 -4.23 -1.85
N TYR A 256 -9.11 -4.40 -3.10
CA TYR A 256 -9.85 -5.20 -4.08
C TYR A 256 -9.15 -6.54 -4.30
N GLU A 257 -9.85 -7.63 -3.96
CA GLU A 257 -9.40 -9.00 -4.20
C GLU A 257 -9.88 -9.47 -5.57
N LEU A 258 -8.94 -9.66 -6.48
CA LEU A 258 -9.20 -10.01 -7.88
C LEU A 258 -9.78 -11.41 -8.03
N SER A 259 -9.27 -12.39 -7.28
CA SER A 259 -9.71 -13.79 -7.41
C SER A 259 -11.16 -14.02 -7.00
N GLN A 260 -11.66 -13.24 -6.04
CA GLN A 260 -13.04 -13.30 -5.54
C GLN A 260 -13.92 -12.16 -6.07
N GLN A 261 -13.34 -11.21 -6.83
CA GLN A 261 -13.99 -9.96 -7.24
C GLN A 261 -14.67 -9.22 -6.08
N LYS A 262 -13.96 -9.13 -4.96
CA LYS A 262 -14.51 -8.68 -3.68
C LYS A 262 -13.77 -7.45 -3.16
N LEU A 263 -14.55 -6.48 -2.69
CA LEU A 263 -14.06 -5.29 -2.01
C LEU A 263 -13.99 -5.53 -0.50
N TYR A 264 -12.90 -5.07 0.10
CA TYR A 264 -12.73 -4.97 1.54
C TYR A 264 -12.42 -3.51 1.89
N PHE A 265 -13.20 -2.98 2.81
CA PHE A 265 -13.10 -1.64 3.37
C PHE A 265 -13.83 -1.67 4.71
N TYR A 266 -13.77 -0.58 5.47
CA TYR A 266 -14.47 -0.48 6.75
C TYR A 266 -15.99 -0.60 6.57
N ASP A 267 -16.57 -1.72 7.03
CA ASP A 267 -17.98 -2.06 6.82
C ASP A 267 -18.65 -2.64 8.07
N ASN A 268 -17.86 -3.20 9.01
CA ASN A 268 -18.33 -3.88 10.20
C ASN A 268 -17.69 -3.28 11.47
N PRO A 269 -18.19 -2.14 11.97
CA PRO A 269 -17.72 -1.55 13.24
C PRO A 269 -17.67 -2.58 14.37
N SER A 270 -16.61 -2.51 15.18
CA SER A 270 -16.39 -3.49 16.25
C SER A 270 -17.23 -3.20 17.50
N SER A 271 -17.81 -2.01 17.61
CA SER A 271 -18.64 -1.62 18.75
C SER A 271 -19.80 -0.67 18.38
N PHE A 272 -20.81 -0.62 19.25
CA PHE A 272 -21.95 0.30 19.15
C PHE A 272 -21.52 1.79 19.11
N TRP A 273 -20.45 2.15 19.82
CA TRP A 273 -19.94 3.53 19.84
C TRP A 273 -19.16 3.91 18.58
N GLU A 274 -18.46 2.96 17.96
CA GLU A 274 -17.83 3.12 16.64
C GLU A 274 -18.87 3.20 15.52
N ASN A 275 -19.98 2.46 15.65
CA ASN A 275 -21.18 2.63 14.82
C ASN A 275 -21.64 4.09 14.86
N PHE A 276 -21.85 4.66 16.05
CA PHE A 276 -22.41 6.00 16.17
C PHE A 276 -21.51 7.12 15.61
N LYS A 277 -20.19 7.06 15.82
CA LYS A 277 -19.24 8.10 15.33
C LYS A 277 -18.93 7.99 13.83
N GLY A 278 -19.09 6.81 13.24
CA GLY A 278 -18.71 6.53 11.86
C GLY A 278 -19.88 6.30 10.89
N GLU A 279 -21.02 5.73 11.30
CA GLU A 279 -22.09 5.27 10.40
C GLU A 279 -22.62 6.37 9.48
N VAL A 280 -22.72 7.58 10.00
CA VAL A 280 -23.27 8.71 9.26
C VAL A 280 -22.40 9.07 8.04
N ALA A 281 -21.08 9.11 8.21
CA ALA A 281 -20.14 9.35 7.11
C ALA A 281 -20.01 8.11 6.22
N TRP A 282 -19.82 6.96 6.87
CA TRP A 282 -19.46 5.72 6.20
C TRP A 282 -20.61 5.13 5.40
N ARG A 283 -21.87 5.32 5.78
CA ARG A 283 -23.01 4.79 5.00
C ARG A 283 -22.98 5.28 3.55
N ASN A 284 -22.77 6.58 3.35
CA ASN A 284 -22.74 7.15 1.99
C ASN A 284 -21.42 6.84 1.28
N LEU A 285 -20.29 6.79 2.01
CA LEU A 285 -19.01 6.34 1.43
C LEU A 285 -19.08 4.89 0.95
N ARG A 286 -19.72 3.99 1.71
CA ARG A 286 -19.92 2.60 1.32
C ARG A 286 -20.70 2.46 0.02
N ALA A 287 -21.75 3.26 -0.14
CA ALA A 287 -22.50 3.31 -1.40
C ALA A 287 -21.62 3.75 -2.57
N VAL A 288 -20.83 4.82 -2.40
CA VAL A 288 -19.87 5.30 -3.41
C VAL A 288 -18.82 4.23 -3.75
N ILE A 289 -18.23 3.59 -2.75
CA ILE A 289 -17.24 2.52 -2.92
C ILE A 289 -17.84 1.35 -3.71
N GLN A 290 -19.03 0.88 -3.34
CA GLN A 290 -19.68 -0.22 -4.02
C GLN A 290 -20.08 0.14 -5.46
N GLN A 291 -20.61 1.34 -5.67
CA GLN A 291 -21.02 1.83 -6.98
C GLN A 291 -19.83 1.96 -7.93
N ILE A 292 -18.75 2.61 -7.50
CA ILE A 292 -17.61 2.94 -8.36
C ILE A 292 -16.60 1.79 -8.44
N LEU A 293 -16.26 1.18 -7.30
CA LEU A 293 -15.07 0.34 -7.16
C LEU A 293 -15.35 -1.17 -7.16
N SER A 294 -16.61 -1.62 -7.27
CA SER A 294 -16.93 -3.06 -7.18
C SER A 294 -16.37 -3.91 -8.33
N GLY A 295 -15.96 -3.29 -9.44
CA GLY A 295 -15.40 -4.00 -10.60
C GLY A 295 -16.39 -4.92 -11.33
N LYS A 296 -17.65 -5.00 -10.87
CA LYS A 296 -18.71 -5.79 -11.48
C LYS A 296 -19.21 -5.13 -12.76
N PRO A 297 -19.60 -5.88 -13.81
CA PRO A 297 -20.21 -5.31 -15.00
C PRO A 297 -21.44 -4.46 -14.66
N ILE A 298 -21.74 -3.44 -15.46
CA ILE A 298 -22.87 -2.52 -15.25
C ILE A 298 -24.24 -3.22 -15.39
N ASN A 299 -24.27 -4.43 -15.97
CA ASN A 299 -25.48 -5.19 -16.28
C ASN A 299 -25.52 -6.61 -15.65
N SER A 300 -24.83 -6.83 -14.52
CA SER A 300 -24.84 -8.13 -13.81
C SER A 300 -25.82 -8.15 -12.63
#